data_AF-A0A951CA89-F1
#
_entry.id   AF-A0A951CA89-F1
#
_cell.length_a   1.000
_cell.length_b   1.000
_cell.length_c   1.000
_cell.angle_alpha   90.00
_cell.angle_beta   90.00
_cell.angle_gamma   90.00
#
_symmetry.space_group_name_H-M   'P 1'
#
loop_
_entity.id
_entity.type
_entity.pdbx_description
1 polymer ?
#
loop_
_entity_poly.entity_id
_entity_poly.type
_entity_poly.pdbx_seq_one_letter_code
_entity_poly.pdbx_strand_id
1 'polypeptide(L)'
;MRTWVLRRAMGRFRITDDIVRYLSTFQRLGETVEVQLPGELLPVGARTVFRALRTRAAAQLGVDWVWPHWLDRQLDPASPAFVPRGHLPVLTNLTLRNWTAVGNVASTWEAIVDPRGMVTPWFDGWSLDWWIGADDRWHFPSRETAVRQSLVDLSPVVETSMRVPGGDAVQRVYAAVPPGGGDDLVVIEIE
;
A
#
# COMPACT_ATOMS: atom_id res chain seq x y z
N MET A 1 15.61 5.55 -29.07
CA MET A 1 16.86 5.35 -28.30
C MET A 1 17.79 4.42 -29.10
N ARG A 2 19.02 4.82 -29.47
CA ARG A 2 19.88 4.02 -30.36
C ARG A 2 20.30 2.69 -29.67
N THR A 3 19.99 1.56 -30.29
CA THR A 3 20.16 0.16 -29.81
C THR A 3 21.57 -0.17 -29.27
N TRP A 4 22.59 0.56 -29.74
CA TRP A 4 23.97 0.39 -29.28
C TRP A 4 24.20 0.83 -27.83
N VAL A 5 23.53 1.90 -27.36
CA VAL A 5 23.66 2.39 -25.98
C VAL A 5 23.08 1.38 -24.99
N LEU A 6 21.93 0.81 -25.35
CA LEU A 6 21.29 -0.29 -24.62
C LEU A 6 22.23 -1.50 -24.52
N ARG A 7 22.80 -1.96 -25.65
CA ARG A 7 23.74 -3.10 -25.67
C ARG A 7 24.97 -2.89 -24.79
N ARG A 8 25.54 -1.68 -24.77
CA ARG A 8 26.73 -1.36 -23.96
C ARG A 8 26.44 -1.32 -22.46
N ALA A 9 25.28 -0.78 -22.05
CA ALA A 9 24.85 -0.81 -20.65
C ALA A 9 24.55 -2.24 -20.18
N MET A 10 23.87 -3.04 -21.03
CA MET A 10 23.46 -4.41 -20.73
C MET A 10 24.61 -5.41 -20.64
N GLY A 11 25.69 -5.22 -21.42
CA GLY A 11 26.90 -6.05 -21.34
C GLY A 11 27.59 -6.00 -19.96
N ARG A 12 27.42 -4.91 -19.20
CA ARG A 12 27.93 -4.78 -17.82
C ARG A 12 27.09 -5.54 -16.79
N PHE A 13 25.83 -5.84 -17.10
CA PHE A 13 24.88 -6.53 -16.23
C PHE A 13 24.62 -7.99 -16.63
N ARG A 14 25.44 -8.58 -17.53
CA ARG A 14 25.25 -9.96 -18.07
C ARG A 14 23.84 -10.21 -18.63
N ILE A 15 23.19 -9.18 -19.14
CA ILE A 15 21.89 -9.29 -19.83
C ILE A 15 22.17 -9.85 -21.23
N THR A 16 21.59 -11.03 -21.51
CA THR A 16 21.87 -11.81 -22.71
C THR A 16 21.12 -11.24 -23.92
N ASP A 17 21.54 -11.58 -25.14
CA ASP A 17 21.06 -10.99 -26.39
C ASP A 17 19.56 -11.29 -26.68
N ASP A 18 19.00 -12.27 -25.97
CA ASP A 18 17.58 -12.64 -25.95
C ASP A 18 16.70 -11.55 -25.31
N ILE A 19 17.13 -10.94 -24.21
CA ILE A 19 16.42 -9.83 -23.55
C ILE A 19 16.37 -8.61 -24.47
N VAL A 20 17.45 -8.33 -25.19
CA VAL A 20 17.52 -7.25 -26.18
C VAL A 20 16.52 -7.50 -27.32
N ARG A 21 16.40 -8.76 -27.74
CA ARG A 21 15.43 -9.17 -28.76
C ARG A 21 13.99 -8.92 -28.29
N TYR A 22 13.63 -9.34 -27.08
CA TYR A 22 12.30 -9.09 -26.50
C TYR A 22 11.96 -7.59 -26.46
N LEU A 23 12.91 -6.76 -26.00
CA LEU A 23 12.72 -5.32 -25.93
C LEU A 23 12.53 -4.68 -27.32
N SER A 24 13.33 -5.12 -28.30
CA SER A 24 13.23 -4.61 -29.68
C SER A 24 11.93 -5.04 -30.37
N THR A 25 11.43 -6.26 -30.10
CA THR A 25 10.16 -6.75 -30.64
C THR A 25 8.97 -6.01 -30.00
N PHE A 26 9.01 -5.77 -28.69
CA PHE A 26 7.99 -4.98 -28.00
C PHE A 26 7.90 -3.55 -28.55
N GLN A 27 9.04 -2.93 -28.85
CA GLN A 27 9.07 -1.61 -29.49
C GLN A 27 8.52 -1.62 -30.93
N ARG A 28 8.76 -2.70 -31.68
CA ARG A 28 8.20 -2.89 -33.03
C ARG A 28 6.68 -3.06 -33.03
N LEU A 29 6.12 -3.70 -32.01
CA LEU A 29 4.67 -3.77 -31.79
C LEU A 29 4.02 -2.39 -31.60
N GLY A 30 4.78 -1.41 -31.12
CA GLY A 30 4.36 -0.02 -30.93
C GLY A 30 4.65 0.91 -32.11
N GLU A 31 5.16 0.43 -33.26
CA GLU A 31 5.60 1.30 -34.38
C GLU A 31 4.50 2.22 -34.95
N THR A 32 3.21 1.95 -34.70
CA THR A 32 2.10 2.83 -35.10
C THR A 32 1.71 3.88 -34.05
N VAL A 33 2.30 3.85 -32.85
CA VAL A 33 2.03 4.81 -31.79
C VAL A 33 3.37 5.38 -31.33
N GLU A 34 3.71 6.59 -31.78
CA GLU A 34 4.78 7.39 -31.17
C GLU A 34 4.37 7.76 -29.73
N VAL A 35 4.40 6.79 -28.81
CA VAL A 35 4.24 7.05 -27.39
C VAL A 35 5.55 7.71 -26.94
N GLN A 36 5.59 9.03 -26.99
CA GLN A 36 6.53 9.78 -26.15
C GLN A 36 6.19 9.39 -24.71
N LEU A 37 6.97 8.46 -24.13
CA LEU A 37 6.85 8.13 -22.72
C LEU A 37 6.95 9.46 -21.96
N PRO A 38 5.88 9.88 -21.25
CA PRO A 38 5.89 11.17 -20.58
C PRO A 38 7.04 11.17 -19.59
N GLY A 39 8.03 12.04 -19.78
CA GLY A 39 9.23 12.06 -18.94
C GLY A 39 8.90 12.25 -17.46
N GLU A 40 7.78 12.91 -17.17
CA GLU A 40 7.21 13.13 -15.84
C GLU A 40 6.73 11.84 -15.15
N LEU A 41 6.37 10.81 -15.92
CA LEU A 41 5.99 9.50 -15.39
C LEU A 41 7.21 8.65 -15.00
N LEU A 42 8.41 8.95 -15.52
CA LEU A 42 9.61 8.17 -15.21
C LEU A 42 9.96 8.21 -13.71
N PRO A 43 10.00 9.39 -13.03
CA PRO A 43 10.20 9.42 -11.58
C PRO A 43 9.11 8.68 -10.80
N VAL A 44 7.85 8.81 -11.20
CA VAL A 44 6.71 8.14 -10.53
C VAL A 44 6.81 6.62 -10.66
N GLY A 45 7.08 6.14 -11.87
CA GLY A 45 7.29 4.71 -12.15
C GLY A 45 8.49 4.16 -11.40
N ALA A 46 9.61 4.89 -11.38
CA ALA A 46 10.82 4.49 -10.65
C ALA A 46 10.55 4.36 -9.14
N ARG A 47 9.92 5.37 -8.51
CA ARG A 47 9.56 5.33 -7.08
C ARG A 47 8.66 4.14 -6.76
N THR A 48 7.66 3.89 -7.61
CA THR A 48 6.73 2.76 -7.47
C THR A 48 7.49 1.44 -7.49
N VAL A 49 8.40 1.23 -8.44
CA VAL A 49 9.21 0.01 -8.54
C VAL A 49 10.12 -0.15 -7.33
N PHE A 50 10.87 0.89 -6.93
CA PHE A 50 11.78 0.81 -5.78
C PHE A 50 11.03 0.54 -4.47
N ARG A 51 9.87 1.15 -4.27
CA ARG A 51 9.00 0.86 -3.12
C ARG A 51 8.55 -0.60 -3.16
N ALA A 52 8.13 -1.09 -4.32
CA ALA A 52 7.70 -2.48 -4.48
C ALA A 52 8.83 -3.49 -4.23
N LEU A 53 10.07 -3.17 -4.64
CA LEU A 53 11.27 -3.95 -4.31
C LEU A 53 11.52 -3.95 -2.80
N ARG A 54 11.46 -2.78 -2.14
CA ARG A 54 11.63 -2.64 -0.70
C ARG A 54 10.59 -3.44 0.08
N THR A 55 9.31 -3.31 -0.28
CA THR A 55 8.21 -4.06 0.36
C THR A 55 8.42 -5.56 0.20
N ARG A 56 8.85 -6.04 -0.98
CA ARG A 56 9.19 -7.45 -1.17
C ARG A 56 10.33 -7.87 -0.24
N ALA A 57 11.43 -7.13 -0.23
CA ALA A 57 12.59 -7.47 0.58
C ALA A 57 12.22 -7.51 2.07
N ALA A 58 11.45 -6.53 2.54
CA ALA A 58 10.95 -6.48 3.90
C ALA A 58 10.10 -7.72 4.25
N ALA A 59 9.15 -8.10 3.40
CA ALA A 59 8.32 -9.30 3.60
C ALA A 59 9.13 -10.61 3.57
N GLN A 60 10.24 -10.66 2.82
CA GLN A 60 11.12 -11.84 2.78
C GLN A 60 12.04 -11.93 4.01
N LEU A 61 12.47 -10.79 4.55
CA LEU A 61 13.39 -10.73 5.69
C LEU A 61 12.66 -10.77 7.03
N GLY A 62 11.47 -10.16 7.11
CA GLY A 62 10.64 -10.05 8.31
C GLY A 62 9.45 -10.99 8.28
N VAL A 63 9.69 -12.29 8.05
CA VAL A 63 8.60 -13.29 7.96
C VAL A 63 7.74 -13.37 9.24
N ASP A 64 8.34 -13.06 10.39
CA ASP A 64 7.67 -13.11 11.70
C ASP A 64 7.05 -11.76 12.12
N TRP A 65 7.18 -10.71 11.30
CA TRP A 65 6.64 -9.39 11.63
C TRP A 65 5.11 -9.38 11.50
N VAL A 66 4.46 -8.44 12.19
CA VAL A 66 3.04 -8.12 11.98
C VAL A 66 2.95 -7.21 10.76
N TRP A 67 2.35 -7.70 9.68
CA TRP A 67 2.21 -6.93 8.44
C TRP A 67 0.82 -6.32 8.29
N PRO A 68 0.68 -5.25 7.49
CA PRO A 68 -0.62 -4.73 7.10
C PRO A 68 -1.52 -5.82 6.52
N HIS A 69 -2.83 -5.68 6.73
CA HIS A 69 -3.82 -6.68 6.35
C HIS A 69 -3.70 -7.10 4.87
N TRP A 70 -3.56 -6.13 3.97
CA TRP A 70 -3.42 -6.39 2.54
C TRP A 70 -2.20 -7.27 2.23
N LEU A 71 -1.09 -7.06 2.93
CA LEU A 71 0.18 -7.74 2.66
C LEU A 71 0.11 -9.19 3.13
N ASP A 72 -0.38 -9.42 4.36
CA ASP A 72 -0.58 -10.77 4.90
C ASP A 72 -1.56 -11.57 4.02
N ARG A 73 -2.67 -10.96 3.58
CA ARG A 73 -3.66 -11.64 2.73
C ARG A 73 -3.22 -11.84 1.28
N GLN A 74 -2.39 -10.97 0.72
CA GLN A 74 -1.90 -11.12 -0.66
C GLN A 74 -0.77 -12.15 -0.78
N LEU A 75 -0.06 -12.42 0.33
CA LEU A 75 1.01 -13.42 0.39
C LEU A 75 0.55 -14.82 0.76
N ASP A 76 -0.60 -14.95 1.43
CA ASP A 76 -1.18 -16.23 1.85
C ASP A 76 -1.87 -16.97 0.68
N PRO A 77 -1.38 -18.15 0.24
CA PRO A 77 -2.01 -18.91 -0.85
C PRO A 77 -3.42 -19.42 -0.55
N ALA A 78 -3.82 -19.50 0.72
CA ALA A 78 -5.18 -19.89 1.11
C ALA A 78 -6.17 -18.72 1.08
N SER A 79 -5.66 -17.48 0.98
CA SER A 79 -6.49 -16.28 0.94
C SER A 79 -7.07 -16.05 -0.46
N PRO A 80 -8.35 -15.64 -0.58
CA PRO A 80 -8.92 -15.24 -1.86
C PRO A 80 -8.28 -13.96 -2.44
N ALA A 81 -7.55 -13.20 -1.63
CA ALA A 81 -6.76 -12.04 -2.05
C ALA A 81 -5.34 -12.40 -2.50
N PHE A 82 -4.99 -13.69 -2.55
CA PHE A 82 -3.67 -14.13 -2.99
C PHE A 82 -3.35 -13.66 -4.41
N VAL A 83 -2.15 -13.12 -4.61
CA VAL A 83 -1.64 -12.79 -5.95
C VAL A 83 -0.37 -13.61 -6.22
N PRO A 84 -0.39 -14.55 -7.18
CA PRO A 84 0.80 -15.31 -7.55
C PRO A 84 1.81 -14.39 -8.26
N ARG A 85 3.05 -14.35 -7.76
CA ARG A 85 4.09 -13.41 -8.26
C ARG A 85 5.18 -14.05 -9.13
N GLY A 86 5.24 -15.38 -9.19
CA GLY A 86 6.30 -16.10 -9.87
C GLY A 86 7.69 -15.55 -9.48
N HIS A 87 8.50 -15.22 -10.49
CA HIS A 87 9.86 -14.68 -10.31
C HIS A 87 9.92 -13.14 -10.27
N LEU A 88 8.79 -12.42 -10.29
CA LEU A 88 8.79 -10.96 -10.33
C LEU A 88 9.32 -10.38 -9.01
N PRO A 89 10.39 -9.56 -9.02
CA PRO A 89 11.02 -9.08 -7.78
C PRO A 89 10.24 -7.94 -7.10
N VAL A 90 9.02 -7.62 -7.53
CA VAL A 90 8.22 -6.51 -7.01
C VAL A 90 7.05 -7.00 -6.16
N LEU A 91 6.64 -6.19 -5.18
CA LEU A 91 5.45 -6.40 -4.38
C LEU A 91 4.72 -5.07 -4.15
N THR A 92 3.61 -4.88 -4.85
CA THR A 92 2.68 -3.76 -4.66
C THR A 92 1.37 -4.25 -4.07
N ASN A 93 0.63 -3.35 -3.44
CA ASN A 93 -0.73 -3.63 -3.00
C ASN A 93 -1.66 -3.70 -4.24
N LEU A 94 -2.22 -4.88 -4.52
CA LEU A 94 -3.09 -5.14 -5.67
C LEU A 94 -4.51 -5.56 -5.25
N THR A 95 -4.73 -5.86 -3.97
CA THR A 95 -5.98 -6.42 -3.43
C THR A 95 -6.40 -5.69 -2.17
N LEU A 96 -7.65 -5.85 -1.74
CA LEU A 96 -8.15 -5.22 -0.51
C LEU A 96 -7.91 -3.70 -0.48
N ARG A 97 -8.10 -3.03 -1.63
CA ARG A 97 -7.88 -1.59 -1.86
C ARG A 97 -9.15 -0.75 -1.70
N ASN A 98 -10.17 -1.29 -1.06
CA ASN A 98 -11.39 -0.61 -0.67
C ASN A 98 -11.15 0.27 0.57
N TRP A 99 -10.16 1.16 0.49
CA TRP A 99 -9.74 2.02 1.60
C TRP A 99 -10.59 3.29 1.60
N THR A 100 -10.88 3.80 2.79
CA THR A 100 -11.75 4.96 2.97
C THR A 100 -10.89 6.21 3.15
N ALA A 101 -11.12 7.22 2.33
CA ALA A 101 -10.49 8.51 2.50
C ALA A 101 -11.16 9.30 3.63
N VAL A 102 -10.35 9.96 4.46
CA VAL A 102 -10.78 10.81 5.57
C VAL A 102 -10.02 12.11 5.49
N GLY A 103 -10.75 13.21 5.31
CA GLY A 103 -10.16 14.53 5.12
C GLY A 103 -11.14 15.64 5.47
N ASN A 104 -10.64 16.87 5.49
CA ASN A 104 -11.44 18.06 5.65
C ASN A 104 -11.75 18.66 4.27
N VAL A 105 -12.97 19.13 4.05
CA VAL A 105 -13.40 19.79 2.80
C VAL A 105 -12.52 21.01 2.47
N ALA A 106 -12.01 21.71 3.48
CA ALA A 106 -11.11 22.84 3.28
C ALA A 106 -9.64 22.43 3.05
N SER A 107 -9.31 21.15 3.20
CA SER A 107 -7.96 20.62 3.05
C SER A 107 -7.65 20.19 1.63
N THR A 108 -6.38 20.29 1.25
CA THR A 108 -5.84 19.63 0.06
C THR A 108 -5.36 18.21 0.36
N TRP A 109 -5.43 17.77 1.62
CA TRP A 109 -4.94 16.48 2.08
C TRP A 109 -6.05 15.61 2.66
N GLU A 110 -5.95 14.31 2.39
CA GLU A 110 -6.77 13.26 2.97
C GLU A 110 -5.87 12.13 3.47
N ALA A 111 -6.19 11.59 4.63
CA ALA A 111 -5.67 10.30 5.04
C ALA A 111 -6.49 9.19 4.40
N ILE A 112 -5.92 8.00 4.34
CA ILE A 112 -6.64 6.79 3.91
C ILE A 112 -6.60 5.77 5.04
N VAL A 113 -7.77 5.19 5.33
CA VAL A 113 -7.98 4.16 6.36
C VAL A 113 -8.25 2.84 5.65
N ASP A 114 -7.44 1.82 5.93
CA ASP A 114 -7.65 0.49 5.37
C ASP A 114 -8.83 -0.23 6.07
N PRO A 115 -9.33 -1.36 5.54
CA PRO A 115 -10.46 -2.08 6.14
C PRO A 115 -10.23 -2.64 7.54
N ARG A 116 -9.01 -2.57 8.09
CA ARG A 116 -8.63 -2.99 9.45
C ARG A 116 -8.21 -1.82 10.34
N GLY A 117 -8.38 -0.58 9.88
CA GLY A 117 -8.08 0.61 10.67
C GLY A 117 -6.64 1.09 10.60
N MET A 118 -5.82 0.52 9.70
CA MET A 118 -4.49 1.08 9.44
C MET A 118 -4.65 2.44 8.74
N VAL A 119 -4.04 3.49 9.29
CA VAL A 119 -4.17 4.86 8.78
C VAL A 119 -2.91 5.27 8.06
N THR A 120 -3.02 5.78 6.83
CA THR A 120 -1.91 6.40 6.09
C THR A 120 -2.18 7.91 6.00
N PRO A 121 -1.51 8.74 6.81
CA PRO A 121 -1.91 10.15 6.94
C PRO A 121 -1.51 11.03 5.75
N TRP A 122 -0.46 10.65 5.01
CA TRP A 122 0.05 11.43 3.88
C TRP A 122 0.20 10.59 2.63
N PHE A 123 0.03 11.24 1.47
CA PHE A 123 0.33 10.65 0.18
C PHE A 123 1.79 10.19 0.11
N ASP A 124 2.00 8.97 -0.38
CA ASP A 124 3.31 8.30 -0.45
C ASP A 124 4.06 8.25 0.91
N GLY A 125 3.32 8.40 2.02
CA GLY A 125 3.84 8.41 3.37
C GLY A 125 3.90 7.03 4.02
N TRP A 126 4.12 7.07 5.34
CA TRP A 126 4.06 5.91 6.21
C TRP A 126 2.62 5.64 6.65
N SER A 127 2.39 4.42 7.14
CA SER A 127 1.10 3.97 7.67
C SER A 127 1.24 3.60 9.14
N LEU A 128 0.22 3.89 9.94
CA LEU A 128 0.09 3.53 11.35
C LEU A 128 -0.89 2.35 11.47
N ASP A 129 -0.48 1.30 12.17
CA ASP A 129 -1.37 0.22 12.60
C ASP A 129 -1.58 0.32 14.13
N TRP A 130 -2.66 -0.29 14.64
CA TRP A 130 -3.06 -0.18 16.05
C TRP A 130 -3.28 -1.55 16.67
N TRP A 131 -2.74 -1.79 17.86
CA TRP A 131 -2.74 -3.12 18.49
C TRP A 131 -3.23 -3.04 19.93
N ILE A 132 -3.96 -4.07 20.37
CA ILE A 132 -4.55 -4.14 21.71
C ILE A 132 -3.96 -5.32 22.46
N GLY A 133 -3.36 -5.07 23.61
CA GLY A 133 -2.98 -6.13 24.55
C GLY A 133 -4.15 -6.44 25.47
N ALA A 134 -4.68 -7.66 25.43
CA ALA A 134 -5.72 -8.13 26.33
C ALA A 134 -5.17 -9.18 27.31
N ASP A 135 -6.03 -9.71 28.17
CA ASP A 135 -5.64 -10.68 29.21
C ASP A 135 -5.09 -12.00 28.67
N ASP A 136 -5.43 -12.38 27.43
CA ASP A 136 -4.98 -13.64 26.81
C ASP A 136 -3.74 -13.45 25.93
N ARG A 137 -3.74 -12.47 25.03
CA ARG A 137 -2.66 -12.18 24.08
C ARG A 137 -2.76 -10.77 23.50
N TRP A 138 -1.78 -10.44 22.66
CA TRP A 138 -1.88 -9.33 21.73
C TRP A 138 -2.87 -9.63 20.60
N HIS A 139 -3.73 -8.67 20.31
CA HIS A 139 -4.67 -8.66 19.20
C HIS A 139 -4.23 -7.63 18.15
N PHE A 140 -4.20 -8.08 16.90
CA PHE A 140 -3.80 -7.28 15.75
C PHE A 140 -4.97 -7.24 14.77
N PRO A 141 -5.59 -6.07 14.52
CA PRO A 141 -6.71 -5.94 13.59
C PRO A 141 -6.41 -6.49 12.19
N SER A 142 -5.15 -6.40 11.76
CA SER A 142 -4.66 -6.97 10.51
C SER A 142 -4.77 -8.51 10.40
N ARG A 143 -4.83 -9.21 11.55
CA ARG A 143 -4.87 -10.68 11.65
C ARG A 143 -6.16 -11.23 12.22
N GLU A 144 -6.94 -10.41 12.94
CA GLU A 144 -8.19 -10.85 13.51
C GLU A 144 -9.29 -11.03 12.45
N THR A 145 -10.10 -12.07 12.62
CA THR A 145 -11.26 -12.32 11.76
C THR A 145 -12.43 -11.41 12.13
N ALA A 146 -12.63 -11.17 13.43
CA ALA A 146 -13.74 -10.41 13.99
C ALA A 146 -13.44 -8.89 14.07
N VAL A 147 -13.08 -8.29 12.93
CA VAL A 147 -12.96 -6.83 12.79
C VAL A 147 -14.06 -6.34 11.86
N ARG A 148 -14.75 -5.28 12.26
CA ARG A 148 -15.80 -4.62 11.46
C ARG A 148 -15.44 -3.17 11.29
N GLN A 149 -15.71 -2.64 10.10
CA GLN A 149 -15.55 -1.22 9.81
C GLN A 149 -16.86 -0.65 9.30
N SER A 150 -17.21 0.54 9.77
CA SER A 150 -18.39 1.29 9.35
C SER A 150 -18.12 2.79 9.41
N LEU A 151 -18.94 3.56 8.67
CA LEU A 151 -19.05 4.99 8.89
C LEU A 151 -20.04 5.24 10.03
N VAL A 152 -19.72 6.15 10.94
CA VAL A 152 -20.59 6.49 12.07
C VAL A 152 -21.70 7.43 11.56
N ASP A 153 -22.93 6.92 11.51
CA ASP A 153 -24.12 7.64 11.03
C ASP A 153 -23.88 8.33 9.67
N LEU A 154 -24.10 9.65 9.62
CA LEU A 154 -23.83 10.51 8.46
C LEU A 154 -22.60 11.41 8.68
N SER A 155 -21.71 11.02 9.59
CA SER A 155 -20.50 11.77 9.93
C SER A 155 -19.27 11.24 9.17
N PRO A 156 -18.27 12.08 8.86
CA PRO A 156 -17.01 11.67 8.23
C PRO A 156 -16.07 10.99 9.25
N VAL A 157 -16.59 10.01 9.99
CA VAL A 157 -15.87 9.24 11.00
C VAL A 157 -15.87 7.77 10.60
N VAL A 158 -14.67 7.22 10.41
CA VAL A 158 -14.48 5.79 10.16
C VAL A 158 -14.28 5.10 11.49
N GLU A 159 -15.18 4.19 11.84
CA GLU A 159 -15.07 3.36 13.04
C GLU A 159 -14.64 1.95 12.66
N THR A 160 -13.57 1.46 13.29
CA THR A 160 -13.10 0.08 13.17
C THR A 160 -13.19 -0.57 14.55
N SER A 161 -14.02 -1.61 14.70
CA SER A 161 -14.20 -2.35 15.95
C SER A 161 -13.62 -3.76 15.84
N MET A 162 -12.97 -4.22 16.91
CA MET A 162 -12.38 -5.56 17.03
C MET A 162 -12.76 -6.20 18.36
N ARG A 163 -13.28 -7.43 18.32
CA ARG A 163 -13.57 -8.19 19.54
C ARG A 163 -12.28 -8.61 20.25
N VAL A 164 -12.20 -8.32 21.55
CA VAL A 164 -11.13 -8.76 22.45
C VAL A 164 -11.74 -9.36 23.73
N PRO A 165 -10.98 -10.08 24.58
CA PRO A 165 -11.46 -10.38 25.93
C PRO A 165 -11.85 -9.10 26.67
N GLY A 166 -13.00 -9.13 27.34
CA GLY A 166 -13.51 -7.99 28.09
C GLY A 166 -14.37 -6.99 27.31
N GLY A 167 -14.42 -7.05 25.97
CA GLY A 167 -15.28 -6.16 25.19
C GLY A 167 -14.90 -6.02 23.72
N ASP A 168 -15.31 -4.90 23.13
CA ASP A 168 -14.89 -4.50 21.79
C ASP A 168 -13.91 -3.34 21.93
N ALA A 169 -12.73 -3.47 21.32
CA ALA A 169 -11.81 -2.37 21.17
C ALA A 169 -12.20 -1.58 19.91
N VAL A 170 -12.31 -0.26 20.02
CA VAL A 170 -12.86 0.59 18.97
C VAL A 170 -11.87 1.67 18.61
N GLN A 171 -11.50 1.71 17.33
CA GLN A 171 -10.75 2.81 16.74
C GLN A 171 -11.70 3.73 15.99
N ARG A 172 -11.58 5.04 16.19
CA ARG A 172 -12.25 6.06 15.36
C ARG A 172 -11.23 6.94 14.68
N VAL A 173 -11.45 7.18 13.39
CA VAL A 173 -10.57 8.01 12.55
C VAL A 173 -11.39 9.08 11.86
N TYR A 174 -11.01 10.34 12.06
CA TYR A 174 -11.70 11.48 11.49
C TYR A 174 -10.75 12.67 11.28
N ALA A 175 -11.11 13.60 10.40
CA ALA A 175 -10.34 14.81 10.18
C ALA A 175 -10.83 15.93 11.11
N ALA A 176 -9.92 16.73 11.64
CA ALA A 176 -10.23 17.84 12.52
C ALA A 176 -9.32 19.05 12.25
N VAL A 177 -9.85 20.24 12.51
CA VAL A 177 -9.07 21.49 12.51
C VAL A 177 -8.79 21.87 13.96
N PRO A 178 -7.52 22.11 14.35
CA PRO A 178 -7.20 22.47 15.72
C PRO A 178 -7.79 23.83 16.12
N PRO A 179 -8.22 24.01 17.38
CA PRO A 179 -8.65 25.31 17.89
C PRO A 179 -7.53 26.36 17.75
N GLY A 180 -7.85 27.51 17.16
CA GLY A 180 -6.87 28.58 16.90
C GLY A 180 -6.27 28.60 15.49
N GLY A 181 -6.67 27.65 14.63
CA GLY A 181 -6.11 27.50 13.28
C GLY A 181 -4.81 26.71 13.29
N GLY A 182 -4.42 26.19 12.13
CA GLY A 182 -3.26 25.32 11.96
C GLY A 182 -3.46 24.37 10.79
N ASP A 183 -2.50 23.45 10.61
CA ASP A 183 -2.59 22.40 9.62
C ASP A 183 -3.72 21.43 9.98
N ASP A 184 -4.41 20.90 8.96
CA ASP A 184 -5.45 19.89 9.15
C ASP A 184 -4.86 18.64 9.79
N LEU A 185 -5.59 18.08 10.76
CA LEU A 185 -5.19 16.90 11.50
C LEU A 185 -6.07 15.72 11.13
N VAL A 186 -5.48 14.54 11.10
CA VAL A 186 -6.23 13.28 11.19
C VAL A 186 -6.09 12.77 12.61
N VAL A 187 -7.23 12.66 13.28
CA VAL A 187 -7.35 12.19 14.65
C VAL A 187 -7.61 10.69 14.61
N ILE A 188 -6.88 9.97 15.47
CA ILE A 188 -7.02 8.52 15.67
C ILE A 188 -7.29 8.31 17.15
N GLU A 189 -8.51 7.92 17.48
CA GLU A 189 -8.95 7.60 18.83
C GLU A 189 -9.03 6.09 18.98
N ILE A 190 -8.68 5.59 20.17
CA ILE A 190 -8.77 4.17 20.52
C ILE A 190 -9.41 4.09 21.91
N GLU A 191 -10.48 3.30 22.02
CA GLU A 191 -11.24 3.00 23.24
C GLU A 191 -11.31 1.49 23.50
#